data_AF-A0A509LJB7-F1
#
_entry.id   AF-A0A509LJB7-F1
#
_cell.length_a   1.000
_cell.length_b   1.000
_cell.length_c   1.000
_cell.angle_alpha   90.00
_cell.angle_beta   90.00
_cell.angle_gamma   90.00
#
_symmetry.space_group_name_H-M   'P 1'
#
loop_
_entity.id
_entity.type
_entity.pdbx_description
1 polymer ?
#
loop_
_entity_poly.entity_id
_entity_poly.type
_entity_poly.pdbx_seq_one_letter_code
_entity_poly.pdbx_strand_id
1 'polypeptide(L)' 'SWSPDGSMLTFTSTREGGIPRIFVMNASGSDPRRLLRIKGKQTQPAWSMSKRKEN' A
#
# COMPACT_ATOMS: atom_id res chain seq x y z
N SER A 1 -1.63 6.70 -0.20
CA SER A 1 -2.65 6.87 -1.24
C SER A 1 -3.78 5.88 -1.01
N TRP A 2 -5.02 6.23 -1.34
CA TRP A 2 -6.21 5.38 -1.14
C TRP A 2 -6.49 4.49 -2.35
N SER A 3 -7.01 3.29 -2.10
CA SER A 3 -7.52 2.43 -3.17
C SER A 3 -8.76 3.08 -3.83
N PRO A 4 -9.06 2.76 -5.10
CA PRO A 4 -10.17 3.38 -5.82
C PRO A 4 -11.56 3.15 -5.18
N ASP A 5 -11.71 2.04 -4.47
CA ASP A 5 -12.92 1.66 -3.72
C ASP A 5 -12.92 2.19 -2.28
N GLY A 6 -11.87 2.88 -1.85
CA GLY A 6 -11.72 3.43 -0.50
C GLY A 6 -11.51 2.39 0.60
N SER A 7 -11.42 1.09 0.28
CA SER A 7 -11.30 0.02 1.27
C SER A 7 -9.90 -0.11 1.88
N MET A 8 -8.88 0.43 1.20
CA MET A 8 -7.48 0.29 1.58
C MET A 8 -6.67 1.58 1.43
N LEU A 9 -5.61 1.68 2.21
CA LEU A 9 -4.62 2.76 2.14
C LEU A 9 -3.22 2.18 1.95
N THR A 10 -2.45 2.75 1.03
CA THR A 10 -1.00 2.57 0.92
C THR A 10 -0.23 3.68 1.62
N PHE A 11 0.82 3.32 2.33
CA PHE A 11 1.68 4.27 3.05
C PHE A 11 3.12 3.77 3.14
N THR A 12 4.05 4.68 3.40
CA THR A 12 5.48 4.35 3.54
C THR A 12 5.85 4.23 5.03
N SER A 13 6.62 3.20 5.40
CA SER A 13 7.11 3.02 6.76
C SER A 13 8.51 2.41 6.80
N THR A 14 9.28 2.78 7.81
CA THR A 14 10.66 2.31 8.08
C THR A 14 10.72 1.22 9.16
N ARG A 15 9.56 0.71 9.61
CA ARG A 15 9.44 -0.27 10.70
C ARG A 15 10.22 -1.57 10.49
N GLU A 16 10.50 -1.94 9.24
CA GLU A 16 11.28 -3.13 8.89
C GLU A 16 12.70 -2.75 8.46
N GLY A 17 13.58 -2.61 9.46
CA GLY A 17 15.02 -2.45 9.25
C GLY A 17 15.44 -1.06 8.77
N GLY A 18 14.69 0.00 9.11
CA GLY A 18 15.06 1.40 8.86
C GLY A 18 14.95 1.87 7.40
N ILE A 19 14.67 0.95 6.48
CA ILE A 19 14.51 1.26 5.05
C ILE A 19 13.04 1.60 4.77
N PRO A 20 12.73 2.72 4.10
CA PRO A 20 11.38 3.05 3.66
C PRO A 20 10.82 1.95 2.76
N ARG A 21 9.69 1.36 3.18
CA ARG A 21 8.94 0.35 2.43
C ARG A 21 7.48 0.76 2.31
N ILE A 22 6.85 0.30 1.23
CA ILE A 22 5.42 0.51 1.00
C ILE A 22 4.63 -0.60 1.68
N PHE A 23 3.64 -0.18 2.46
CA PHE A 23 2.65 -1.02 3.13
C PHE A 23 1.26 -0.72 2.58
N VAL A 24 0.37 -1.69 2.74
CA VAL A 24 -1.07 -1.53 2.55
C VAL A 24 -1.78 -1.96 3.83
N MET A 25 -2.85 -1.26 4.19
CA MET A 25 -3.73 -1.60 5.30
C MET A 25 -5.19 -1.36 4.90
N ASN A 26 -6.14 -1.90 5.66
CA ASN A 26 -7.54 -1.54 5.51
C ASN A 26 -7.77 -0.07 5.90
N ALA A 27 -8.84 0.52 5.37
CA ALA A 27 -9.29 1.88 5.69
C ALA A 27 -9.46 2.12 7.20
N SER A 28 -9.81 1.08 7.95
CA SER A 28 -9.96 1.12 9.41
C SER A 28 -8.62 1.13 10.18
N GLY A 29 -7.49 1.02 9.49
CA GLY A 29 -6.16 0.93 10.09
C GLY A 29 -5.70 -0.49 10.42
N SER A 30 -6.56 -1.50 10.21
CA SER A 30 -6.25 -2.90 10.51
C SER A 30 -5.44 -3.60 9.41
N ASP A 31 -4.80 -4.70 9.79
CA ASP A 31 -4.01 -5.60 8.91
C ASP A 31 -2.93 -4.89 8.07
N PRO A 32 -1.99 -4.14 8.68
CA PRO A 32 -0.90 -3.53 7.95
C PRO A 32 0.07 -4.60 7.44
N ARG A 33 0.14 -4.78 6.12
CA ARG A 33 1.03 -5.74 5.47
C ARG A 33 1.95 -5.09 4.45
N ARG A 34 3.14 -5.66 4.28
CA ARG A 34 4.12 -5.18 3.30
C ARG A 34 3.63 -5.50 1.88
N LEU A 35 3.62 -4.49 1.00
CA LEU A 35 3.15 -4.66 -0.37
C LEU A 35 4.20 -5.30 -1.29
N LEU A 36 5.47 -4.89 -1.16
CA LEU A 36 6.56 -5.35 -2.03
C LEU A 36 7.71 -5.98 -1.21
N ARG A 37 8.21 -7.13 -1.67
CA ARG A 37 9.42 -7.79 -1.10
C ARG A 37 10.64 -7.58 -2.00
N ILE A 38 10.90 -6.35 -2.44
CA ILE A 38 12.06 -6.02 -3.28
C ILE A 38 13.09 -5.20 -2.51
N LYS A 39 14.37 -5.26 -2.95
CA LYS A 39 15.45 -4.44 -2.39
C LYS A 39 15.31 -2.99 -2.87
N GLY A 40 15.84 -2.05 -2.08
CA GLY A 40 15.81 -0.61 -2.37
C GLY A 40 14.67 0.14 -1.67
N LYS A 41 14.82 1.47 -1.57
CA LYS A 41 13.83 2.35 -0.93
C LYS A 41 12.56 2.42 -1.77
N GLN A 42 11.41 2.25 -1.13
CA GLN A 42 10.10 2.35 -1.76
C GLN A 42 9.37 3.53 -1.12
N THR A 43 9.20 4.63 -1.86
CA THR A 43 8.73 5.90 -1.29
C THR A 43 7.48 6.46 -1.95
N GLN A 44 7.14 6.01 -3.16
CA GLN A 44 6.07 6.61 -3.97
C GLN A 44 5.05 5.56 -4.42
N PRO A 45 4.15 5.11 -3.54
CA PRO A 45 3.03 4.26 -3.93
C PRO A 45 1.97 5.06 -4.72
N ALA A 46 1.48 4.48 -5.81
CA ALA A 46 0.30 4.97 -6.54
C ALA A 46 -0.68 3.81 -6.79
N TRP A 47 -1.98 4.09 -6.63
CA TRP A 47 -3.03 3.16 -7.04
C TRP A 47 -3.42 3.42 -8.48
N SER A 48 -3.52 2.36 -9.29
CA SER A 48 -4.16 2.44 -10.61
C SER A 48 -5.66 2.25 -10.45
N MET A 49 -6.45 3.12 -11.08
CA MET A 49 -7.91 3.05 -11.11
C MET A 49 -8.38 1.92 -12.03
N SER A 50 -8.17 0.66 -11.63
CA SER A 50 -8.86 -0.46 -12.30
C SER A 50 -10.22 -0.64 -11.63
N LYS A 51 -11.25 0.02 -12.18
CA LYS A 51 -12.61 -0.45 -11.95
C LYS A 51 -12.67 -1.85 -12.55
N ARG A 52 -12.73 -2.90 -11.71
CA ARG A 52 -13.17 -4.22 -12.22
C ARG A 52 -14.54 -3.96 -12.86
N LYS A 53 -14.63 -4.13 -14.18
CA LYS A 53 -15.94 -4.33 -14.82
C LYS A 53 -16.46 -5.65 -14.27
N GLU A 54 -17.47 -5.60 -13.43
CA GLU A 54 -18.36 -6.73 -13.23
C GLU A 54 -19.08 -6.99 -14.56
N ASN A 55 -19.13 -8.26 -14.95
CA ASN A 55 -19.74 -8.78 -16.16
C ASN A 55 -20.82 -9.78 -15.76
#